data_AF-A0A3D2SK03-F1
#
_entry.id   AF-A0A3D2SK03-F1
#
_cell.length_a   1.000
_cell.length_b   1.000
_cell.length_c   1.000
_cell.angle_alpha   90.00
_cell.angle_beta   90.00
_cell.angle_gamma   90.00
#
_symmetry.space_group_name_H-M   'P 1'
#
loop_
_entity.id
_entity.type
_entity.pdbx_description
1 polymer ?
#
loop_
_entity_poly.entity_id
_entity_poly.type
_entity_poly.pdbx_seq_one_letter_code
_entity_poly.pdbx_strand_id
1 'polypeptide(L)'
;MAKQQDLDYVGQKIIEVLREKFPNDAGYVQEKIDRLALMPNKYETFSWALGQLDHENLFLLYEKLGMDLRGHRFYSHLFQCL
;
A
#
# COMPACT_ATOMS: atom_id res chain seq x y z
N MET A 1 5.95 17.52 -6.80
CA MET A 1 6.26 16.11 -6.50
C MET A 1 6.30 15.96 -5.00
N ALA A 2 5.41 15.11 -4.48
CA ALA A 2 5.47 14.66 -3.11
C ALA A 2 6.65 13.70 -2.94
N LYS A 3 7.11 13.59 -1.70
CA LYS A 3 8.14 12.65 -1.28
C LYS A 3 7.47 11.54 -0.48
N GLN A 4 8.10 10.37 -0.44
CA GLN A 4 7.61 9.25 0.37
C GLN A 4 7.46 9.63 1.86
N GLN A 5 8.28 10.55 2.36
CA GLN A 5 8.22 11.06 3.73
C GLN A 5 6.93 11.85 4.02
N ASP A 6 6.26 12.35 2.98
CA ASP A 6 4.99 13.08 3.10
C ASP A 6 3.80 12.12 3.27
N LEU A 7 4.01 10.82 3.03
CA LEU A 7 2.95 9.80 3.12
C LEU A 7 2.77 9.32 4.56
N ASP A 8 1.54 8.89 4.88
CA ASP A 8 1.28 8.15 6.11
C ASP A 8 2.03 6.80 6.14
N TYR A 9 2.05 6.16 7.31
CA TYR A 9 2.76 4.88 7.51
C TYR A 9 2.36 3.80 6.49
N VAL A 10 1.07 3.66 6.18
CA VAL A 10 0.57 2.68 5.19
C VAL A 10 1.06 3.06 3.80
N GLY A 11 0.96 4.34 3.45
CA GLY A 11 1.46 4.87 2.17
C GLY A 11 2.94 4.59 1.98
N GLN A 12 3.76 4.80 3.02
CA GLN A 12 5.18 4.47 2.98
C GLN A 12 5.42 2.97 2.71
N LYS A 13 4.65 2.07 3.34
CA LYS A 13 4.77 0.62 3.13
C LYS A 13 4.29 0.17 1.75
N ILE A 14 3.28 0.82 1.17
CA ILE A 14 2.89 0.54 -0.21
C ILE A 14 4.02 0.89 -1.17
N ILE A 15 4.69 2.03 -0.98
CA ILE A 15 5.82 2.43 -1.83
C ILE A 15 7.00 1.46 -1.72
N GLU A 16 7.26 0.90 -0.54
CA GLU A 16 8.26 -0.17 -0.37
C GLU A 16 7.90 -1.39 -1.24
N VAL A 17 6.66 -1.88 -1.20
CA VAL A 17 6.19 -3.00 -2.05
C VAL A 17 6.33 -2.66 -3.54
N LEU A 18 5.89 -1.47 -3.96
CA LEU A 18 5.94 -1.08 -5.37
C LEU A 18 7.37 -0.95 -5.90
N ARG A 19 8.32 -0.48 -5.09
CA ARG A 19 9.74 -0.43 -5.48
C ARG A 19 10.37 -1.80 -5.59
N GLU A 20 9.98 -2.74 -4.74
CA GLU A 20 10.44 -4.13 -4.83
C GLU A 20 9.92 -4.80 -6.12
N LYS A 21 8.67 -4.51 -6.51
CA LYS A 21 8.06 -5.07 -7.73
C LYS A 21 8.53 -4.38 -9.02
N PHE A 22 8.70 -3.06 -8.98
CA PHE A 22 9.03 -2.21 -10.14
C PHE A 22 10.33 -1.41 -9.90
N PRO A 23 11.48 -2.08 -9.68
CA PRO A 23 12.72 -1.41 -9.28
C PRO A 23 13.27 -0.42 -10.32
N ASN A 24 12.93 -0.63 -11.60
CA ASN A 24 13.42 0.19 -12.72
C ASN A 24 12.39 1.23 -13.20
N ASP A 25 11.19 1.26 -12.60
CA ASP A 25 10.11 2.17 -13.02
C ASP A 25 9.91 3.29 -11.99
N ALA A 26 10.90 4.17 -11.91
CA ALA A 26 10.87 5.33 -11.02
C ALA A 26 9.70 6.27 -11.34
N GLY A 27 9.29 6.35 -12.62
CA GLY A 27 8.16 7.17 -13.05
C GLY A 27 6.84 6.65 -12.49
N TYR A 28 6.58 5.36 -12.64
CA TYR A 28 5.42 4.69 -12.06
C TYR A 28 5.37 4.83 -10.54
N VAL A 29 6.49 4.59 -9.85
CA VAL A 29 6.55 4.72 -8.38
C VAL A 29 6.28 6.16 -7.96
N GLN A 30 6.83 7.15 -8.67
CA GLN A 30 6.61 8.55 -8.35
C GLN A 30 5.14 8.97 -8.56
N GLU A 31 4.49 8.49 -9.61
CA GLU A 31 3.06 8.71 -9.83
C GLU A 31 2.23 8.20 -8.63
N LYS A 32 2.60 7.04 -8.07
CA LYS A 32 1.91 6.50 -6.89
C LYS A 32 2.20 7.30 -5.63
N ILE A 33 3.42 7.81 -5.45
CA ILE A 33 3.74 8.73 -4.34
C ILE A 33 2.86 9.99 -4.43
N ASP A 34 2.78 10.61 -5.60
CA ASP A 34 1.99 11.83 -5.80
C ASP A 34 0.49 11.57 -5.54
N ARG A 35 -0.04 10.42 -5.97
CA ARG A 35 -1.43 10.03 -5.68
C ARG A 35 -1.67 9.78 -4.19
N LEU A 36 -0.78 9.02 -3.55
CA LEU A 36 -0.92 8.66 -2.14
C LEU A 36 -0.82 9.88 -1.22
N ALA A 37 -0.07 10.91 -1.61
CA ALA A 37 0.04 12.16 -0.85
C ALA A 37 -1.27 12.96 -0.82
N LEU A 38 -2.22 12.66 -1.72
CA LEU A 38 -3.55 13.27 -1.75
C LEU A 38 -4.57 12.50 -0.88
N MET A 39 -4.19 11.35 -0.32
CA MET A 39 -5.11 10.56 0.50
C MET A 39 -5.34 11.26 1.84
N PRO A 40 -6.61 11.41 2.27
CA PRO A 40 -6.94 12.18 3.46
C PRO A 40 -6.59 11.45 4.76
N ASN A 41 -6.44 10.11 4.73
CA ASN A 41 -6.12 9.31 5.90
C ASN A 41 -5.62 7.90 5.53
N LYS A 42 -5.03 7.22 6.53
CA LYS A 42 -4.51 5.85 6.42
C LYS A 42 -5.53 4.78 5.98
N TYR A 43 -6.82 4.99 6.26
CA TYR A 43 -7.87 4.04 5.86
C TYR A 43 -8.11 4.11 4.36
N GLU A 44 -8.22 5.32 3.80
CA GLU A 44 -8.34 5.50 2.34
C GLU A 44 -7.08 5.05 1.62
N THR A 45 -5.90 5.31 2.17
CA THR A 45 -4.62 4.80 1.66
C THR A 45 -4.62 3.27 1.58
N PHE A 46 -5.08 2.59 2.64
CA PHE A 46 -5.17 1.13 2.66
C PHE A 46 -6.26 0.60 1.71
N SER A 47 -7.43 1.24 1.70
CA SER A 47 -8.52 0.88 0.79
C SER A 47 -8.12 1.00 -0.67
N TRP A 48 -7.33 2.02 -1.01
CA TRP A 48 -6.77 2.18 -2.34
C TRP A 48 -5.84 1.01 -2.70
N ALA A 49 -4.98 0.57 -1.78
CA ALA A 49 -4.07 -0.55 -2.03
C ALA A 49 -4.81 -1.86 -2.38
N LEU A 50 -5.97 -2.11 -1.78
CA LEU A 50 -6.77 -3.31 -2.05
C LEU A 50 -7.27 -3.41 -3.49
N GLY A 51 -7.54 -2.26 -4.11
CA GLY A 51 -8.01 -2.20 -5.49
C GLY A 51 -6.89 -2.04 -6.52
N GLN A 52 -5.62 -2.02 -6.10
CA GLN A 52 -4.48 -1.68 -6.97
C GLN A 52 -3.38 -2.72 -6.93
N LEU A 53 -3.15 -3.34 -5.76
CA LEU A 53 -2.17 -4.40 -5.61
C LEU A 53 -2.82 -5.75 -5.94
N ASP A 54 -2.08 -6.60 -6.64
CA ASP A 54 -2.45 -8.01 -6.75
C ASP A 54 -2.32 -8.74 -5.39
N HIS A 55 -2.76 -9.99 -5.34
CA HIS A 55 -2.80 -10.75 -4.10
C HIS A 55 -1.42 -10.92 -3.45
N GLU A 56 -0.37 -11.12 -4.26
CA GLU A 56 1.00 -11.30 -3.76
C GLU A 56 1.55 -10.00 -3.15
N ASN A 57 1.39 -8.88 -3.85
CA ASN A 57 1.84 -7.58 -3.38
C ASN A 57 1.02 -7.11 -2.17
N LEU A 58 -0.26 -7.47 -2.09
CA LEU A 58 -1.10 -7.19 -0.94
C LEU A 58 -0.66 -8.00 0.29
N PHE A 59 -0.26 -9.25 0.10
CA PHE A 59 0.31 -10.07 1.18
C PHE A 59 1.62 -9.47 1.70
N LEU A 60 2.53 -9.09 0.81
CA LEU A 60 3.77 -8.40 1.17
C LEU A 60 3.53 -7.09 1.92
N LEU A 61 2.52 -6.30 1.50
CA LEU A 61 2.11 -5.10 2.22
C LEU A 61 1.72 -5.45 3.65
N TYR A 62 0.90 -6.49 3.85
CA TYR A 62 0.47 -6.85 5.19
C TYR A 62 1.64 -7.31 6.09
N GLU A 63 2.60 -8.06 5.55
CA GLU A 63 3.82 -8.44 6.29
C GLU A 63 4.60 -7.19 6.73
N LYS A 64 4.78 -6.21 5.83
CA LYS A 64 5.45 -4.94 6.14
C LYS A 64 4.67 -4.07 7.13
N LEU A 65 3.35 -4.22 7.20
CA LEU A 65 2.50 -3.60 8.22
C LEU A 65 2.59 -4.31 9.59
N GLY A 66 3.30 -5.44 9.67
CA GLY A 66 3.44 -6.21 10.91
C GLY A 66 2.20 -7.05 11.25
N MET A 67 1.36 -7.36 10.26
CA MET A 67 0.20 -8.23 10.47
C MET A 67 0.67 -9.70 10.49
N ASP A 68 0.14 -10.50 11.41
CA ASP A 68 0.35 -11.96 11.41
C ASP A 68 -0.64 -12.64 10.44
N LEU A 69 -0.47 -13.95 10.19
CA LEU A 69 -1.37 -14.75 9.35
C LEU A 69 -2.86 -14.63 9.73
N ARG A 70 -3.16 -14.40 11.01
CA ARG A 70 -4.54 -14.20 11.49
C ARG A 70 -5.02 -12.79 11.17
N GLY A 71 -4.17 -11.79 11.35
CA GLY A 71 -4.37 -10.41 10.91
C GLY A 71 -4.63 -10.33 9.40
N HIS A 72 -3.83 -11.02 8.57
CA HIS A 72 -4.05 -11.09 7.13
C HIS A 72 -5.46 -11.59 6.79
N ARG A 73 -5.87 -12.73 7.35
CA ARG A 73 -7.19 -13.31 7.11
C ARG A 73 -8.32 -12.39 7.59
N PHE A 74 -8.16 -11.79 8.77
CA PHE A 74 -9.14 -10.87 9.32
C PHE A 74 -9.31 -9.63 8.45
N TYR A 75 -8.21 -9.00 8.04
CA TYR A 75 -8.23 -7.82 7.16
C TYR A 75 -8.78 -8.18 5.78
N SER A 76 -8.31 -9.26 5.14
CA SER A 76 -8.87 -9.68 3.86
C SER A 76 -10.38 -9.95 3.95
N HIS A 77 -10.85 -10.56 5.03
CA HIS A 77 -12.29 -10.79 5.23
C HIS A 77 -13.07 -9.49 5.43
N LEU A 78 -12.58 -8.58 6.28
CA LEU A 78 -13.23 -7.30 6.58
C LEU A 78 -13.43 -6.45 5.33
N PHE A 79 -12.46 -6.49 4.42
CA PHE A 79 -12.47 -5.67 3.21
C PHE A 79 -13.02 -6.39 1.97
N GLN A 80 -13.16 -7.73 1.97
CA GLN A 80 -13.96 -8.44 0.96
C GLN A 80 -15.46 -8.32 1.20
N CYS A 81 -15.87 -7.99 2.43
CA CYS A 81 -17.27 -7.80 2.83
C CYS A 81 -17.73 -6.33 2.79
N LEU A 82 -16.87 -5.39 2.40
CA LEU A 82 -17.19 -3.98 2.14
C LEU A 82 -17.27 -3.72 0.63
#